data_AF-F7NJV7-F1
#
_entry.id   AF-F7NJV7-F1
#
_cell.length_a   1.000
_cell.length_b   1.000
_cell.length_c   1.000
_cell.angle_alpha   90.00
_cell.angle_beta   90.00
_cell.angle_gamma   90.00
#
_symmetry.space_group_name_H-M   'P 1'
#
loop_
_entity.id
_entity.type
_entity.pdbx_description
1 polymer ?
#
loop_
_entity_poly.entity_id
_entity_poly.type
_entity_poly.pdbx_seq_one_letter_code
_entity_poly.pdbx_strand_id
1 'polypeptide(L)' 'MSELDSLREKLHRISRDVEAAVDESLALRRQNPETKEEVIHLWEEFLGHLFRYLKARSKESKDNILAGVSWGRMKLF' A
#
# COMPACT_ATOMS: atom_id res chain seq x y z
N MET A 1 24.07 -8.36 7.08
CA MET A 1 22.79 -8.17 6.36
C MET A 1 22.88 -6.84 5.64
N SER A 2 22.63 -6.80 4.32
CA SER A 2 22.77 -5.55 3.56
C SER A 2 21.59 -4.61 3.79
N GLU A 3 21.76 -3.32 3.52
CA GLU A 3 20.65 -2.33 3.57
C GLU A 3 19.51 -2.72 2.62
N LEU A 4 19.84 -3.35 1.49
CA LEU A 4 18.87 -3.85 0.52
C LEU A 4 18.06 -5.03 1.08
N ASP A 5 18.70 -5.94 1.81
CA ASP A 5 18.01 -7.08 2.44
C ASP A 5 17.04 -6.59 3.52
N SER A 6 17.45 -5.61 4.32
CA SER A 6 16.59 -4.98 5.32
C SER A 6 15.38 -4.29 4.69
N LEU A 7 15.58 -3.58 3.57
CA LEU A 7 14.48 -2.96 2.82
C LEU A 7 13.54 -4.03 2.23
N ARG A 8 14.09 -5.10 1.67
CA ARG A 8 13.31 -6.23 1.11
C ARG A 8 12.44 -6.86 2.19
N GLU A 9 13.01 -7.14 3.36
CA GLU A 9 12.25 -7.73 4.47
C GLU A 9 11.13 -6.79 4.94
N LYS A 10 11.42 -5.48 5.05
CA LYS A 10 10.42 -4.49 5.42
C LYS A 10 9.26 -4.44 4.43
N LEU A 11 9.55 -4.40 3.12
CA LEU A 11 8.52 -4.40 2.08
C LEU A 11 7.71 -5.70 2.08
N HIS A 12 8.34 -6.84 2.33
CA HIS A 12 7.65 -8.12 2.40
C HIS A 12 6.70 -8.21 3.61
N ARG A 13 7.10 -7.67 4.77
CA ARG A 13 6.23 -7.58 5.95
C ARG A 13 5.01 -6.70 5.66
N ILE A 14 5.23 -5.50 5.10
CA ILE A 14 4.15 -4.59 4.71
C ILE A 14 3.17 -5.26 3.74
N SER A 15 3.67 -6.02 2.76
CA SER A 15 2.81 -6.77 1.82
C SER A 15 1.85 -7.71 2.53
N ARG A 16 2.36 -8.51 3.49
CA ARG A 16 1.54 -9.44 4.26
C ARG A 16 0.52 -8.73 5.15
N ASP A 17 0.90 -7.61 5.75
CA ASP A 17 -0.01 -6.83 6.58
C ASP A 17 -1.14 -6.23 5.72
N VAL A 18 -0.83 -5.77 4.49
CA VAL A 18 -1.82 -5.29 3.52
C VAL A 18 -2.73 -6.42 3.06
N GLU A 19 -2.20 -7.61 2.77
CA GLU A 19 -2.99 -8.80 2.41
C GLU A 19 -4.00 -9.15 3.51
N ALA A 20 -3.55 -9.21 4.77
CA ALA A 20 -4.43 -9.48 5.91
C ALA A 20 -5.52 -8.40 6.06
N ALA A 21 -5.15 -7.11 5.92
CA ALA A 21 -6.11 -6.02 5.98
C ALA A 21 -7.17 -6.09 4.85
N VAL A 22 -6.80 -6.58 3.66
CA VAL A 22 -7.74 -6.81 2.55
C VAL A 22 -8.73 -7.92 2.92
N ASP A 23 -8.25 -9.04 3.45
CA ASP A 23 -9.10 -10.17 3.84
C ASP A 23 -10.10 -9.77 4.94
N GLU A 24 -9.64 -9.04 5.96
CA GLU A 24 -10.48 -8.49 7.02
C GLU A 24 -11.50 -7.48 6.46
N SER A 25 -11.07 -6.59 5.56
CA SER A 25 -11.95 -5.64 4.89
C SER A 25 -13.07 -6.34 4.11
N LEU A 26 -12.75 -7.41 3.39
CA LEU A 26 -13.74 -8.18 2.64
C LEU A 26 -14.72 -8.91 3.57
N ALA A 27 -14.24 -9.43 4.70
CA ALA A 27 -15.10 -10.04 5.71
C ALA A 27 -16.07 -9.03 6.33
N LEU A 28 -15.58 -7.83 6.69
CA LEU A 28 -16.39 -6.74 7.25
C LEU A 28 -17.43 -6.23 6.27
N ARG A 29 -17.05 -6.01 5.01
CA ARG A 29 -17.96 -5.54 3.95
C ARG A 29 -19.12 -6.48 3.64
N ARG A 30 -19.02 -7.76 4.01
CA ARG A 30 -20.09 -8.76 3.83
C ARG A 30 -21.15 -8.71 4.93
N GLN A 31 -20.88 -8.05 6.06
CA GLN A 31 -21.76 -8.07 7.23
C GLN A 31 -22.99 -7.17 7.03
N ASN A 32 -22.81 -5.92 6.61
CA ASN A 32 -23.89 -5.01 6.26
C ASN A 32 -23.41 -3.83 5.37
N PRO A 33 -24.33 -3.06 4.74
CA PRO A 33 -23.98 -1.94 3.87
C PRO A 33 -23.31 -0.74 4.55
N GLU A 34 -23.57 -0.46 5.82
CA GLU A 34 -22.98 0.69 6.55
C GLU A 34 -21.49 0.46 6.79
N THR A 35 -21.12 -0.76 7.24
CA THR A 35 -19.72 -1.18 7.40
C THR A 35 -18.93 -1.11 6.08
N LYS A 36 -19.61 -1.21 4.93
CA LYS A 36 -18.94 -1.07 3.63
C LYS A 36 -18.43 0.34 3.38
N GLU A 37 -19.18 1.37 3.75
CA GLU A 37 -18.75 2.77 3.59
C GLU A 37 -17.59 3.10 4.54
N GLU A 38 -17.67 2.64 5.79
CA GLU A 38 -16.58 2.81 6.77
C GLU A 38 -15.28 2.17 6.30
N VAL A 39 -15.33 0.92 5.79
CA VAL A 39 -14.16 0.24 5.24
C VAL A 39 -13.59 1.00 4.04
N ILE A 40 -14.43 1.59 3.17
CA ILE A 40 -13.96 2.41 2.05
C ILE A 40 -13.19 3.63 2.57
N HIS A 41 -13.72 4.35 3.56
CA HIS A 41 -13.06 5.50 4.15
C HIS A 41 -11.70 5.17 4.78
N LEU A 42 -11.57 4.01 5.44
CA LEU A 42 -10.29 3.53 5.97
C LEU A 42 -9.25 3.33 4.84
N TRP A 43 -9.67 2.76 3.72
CA TRP A 43 -8.78 2.60 2.55
C TRP A 43 -8.42 3.94 1.91
N GLU A 44 -9.37 4.88 1.80
CA GLU A 44 -9.10 6.23 1.29
C GLU A 44 -8.08 6.97 2.15
N GLU A 45 -8.20 6.90 3.48
CA GLU A 45 -7.26 7.51 4.41
C GLU A 45 -5.86 6.89 4.28
N PHE A 46 -5.77 5.56 4.30
CA PHE A 46 -4.50 4.84 4.18
C PHE A 46 -3.79 5.16 2.86
N LEU A 47 -4.49 5.03 1.72
CA LEU A 47 -3.93 5.29 0.40
C LEU A 47 -3.58 6.77 0.25
N GLY A 48 -4.45 7.66 0.70
CA GLY A 48 -4.22 9.10 0.68
C GLY A 48 -2.96 9.50 1.45
N HIS A 49 -2.75 8.92 2.65
CA HIS A 49 -1.55 9.13 3.43
C HIS A 49 -0.31 8.58 2.72
N LEU A 50 -0.35 7.33 2.25
CA LEU A 50 0.77 6.67 1.56
C LEU A 50 1.24 7.45 0.33
N PHE A 51 0.32 7.79 -0.58
CA PHE A 51 0.67 8.52 -1.80
C PHE A 51 1.16 9.94 -1.51
N ARG A 52 0.58 10.62 -0.51
CA ARG A 52 1.06 11.94 -0.07
C ARG A 52 2.50 11.85 0.44
N TYR A 53 2.80 10.84 1.25
CA TYR A 53 4.14 10.63 1.79
C TYR A 53 5.16 10.31 0.68
N LEU A 54 4.84 9.38 -0.23
CA LEU A 54 5.69 9.05 -1.39
C LEU A 54 5.99 10.30 -2.23
N LYS A 55 4.97 11.11 -2.51
CA LYS A 55 5.12 12.36 -3.27
C LYS A 55 6.00 13.37 -2.53
N ALA A 56 5.79 13.55 -1.23
CA ALA A 56 6.59 14.46 -0.41
C ALA A 56 8.07 14.06 -0.43
N ARG A 57 8.37 12.78 -0.16
CA ARG A 57 9.75 12.27 -0.16
C ARG A 57 10.39 12.32 -1.54
N SER A 58 9.63 12.07 -2.62
CA SER A 58 10.15 12.19 -3.98
C SER A 58 10.52 13.64 -4.33
N LYS A 59 9.73 14.61 -3.86
CA LYS A 59 10.02 16.03 -4.04
C LYS A 59 11.25 16.47 -3.24
N GLU A 60 11.35 16.04 -1.98
CA GLU A 60 12.46 16.37 -1.08
C GLU A 60 13.81 15.80 -1.57
N SER A 61 13.80 14.53 -1.99
CA SER A 61 15.01 13.84 -2.47
C SER A 61 15.38 14.16 -3.92
N LYS A 62 14.46 14.79 -4.68
CA LYS A 62 14.53 14.92 -6.15
C LYS A 62 14.67 13.58 -6.87
N ASP A 63 14.30 12.48 -6.21
CA ASP A 63 14.31 11.13 -6.74
C ASP A 63 12.91 10.52 -6.62
N ASN A 64 12.32 10.17 -7.77
CA ASN A 64 11.01 9.55 -7.77
C ASN A 64 11.17 8.05 -7.53
N ILE A 65 10.82 7.59 -6.33
CA ILE A 65 10.92 6.18 -5.92
C ILE A 65 10.14 5.24 -6.85
N LEU A 66 9.11 5.75 -7.55
CA LEU A 66 8.32 5.00 -8.51
C LEU A 66 8.86 5.11 -9.95
N ALA A 67 9.84 5.99 -10.21
CA ALA A 67 10.49 6.05 -11.51
C ALA A 67 11.27 4.75 -11.76
N GLY A 68 11.01 4.11 -12.90
CA GLY A 68 11.61 2.81 -13.25
C GLY A 68 10.82 1.59 -12.75
N VAL A 69 9.74 1.78 -11.98
CA VAL A 69 8.76 0.72 -11.72
C VAL A 69 8.09 0.37 -13.05
N SER A 70 8.29 -0.87 -13.49
CA SER A 70 7.69 -1.37 -14.72
C SER A 70 6.35 -2.01 -14.40
N TRP A 71 5.27 -1.32 -14.77
CA TRP A 71 3.90 -1.81 -14.67
C TRP A 71 3.70 -3.12 -15.44
N GLY A 72 4.38 -3.29 -16.58
CA GLY A 72 4.35 -4.55 -17.36
C GLY A 72 5.01 -5.74 -16.66
N ARG A 73 6.00 -5.52 -15.78
CA ARG A 73 6.59 -6.59 -14.95
C ARG A 73 5.72 -6.95 -13.75
N MET A 74 4.82 -6.06 -13.32
CA MET A 74 3.97 -6.29 -12.16
C MET A 74 2.82 -7.29 -12.40
N LYS A 75 2.62 -7.77 -13.65
CA LYS A 75 1.60 -8.75 -14.04
C LYS A 75 0.25 -8.50 -13.32
N LEU A 76 -0.24 -7.27 -13.43
CA LEU A 76 -1.44 -6.85 -12.69
C LEU A 76 -2.75 -7.40 -13.28
N PHE A 77 -2.68 -8.16 -14.39
CA PHE A 77 -3.79 -8.85 -15.04
C PHE A 77 -3.26 -10.11 -15.73
#